data_AF-A0A2E0HYK6-F1
#
_entry.id   AF-A0A2E0HYK6-F1
#
_cell.length_a   1.000
_cell.length_b   1.000
_cell.length_c   1.000
_cell.angle_alpha   90.00
_cell.angle_beta   90.00
_cell.angle_gamma   90.00
#
_symmetry.space_group_name_H-M   'P 1'
#
loop_
_entity.id
_entity.type
_entity.pdbx_description
1 polymer ?
#
loop_
_entity_poly.entity_id
_entity_poly.type
_entity_poly.pdbx_seq_one_letter_code
_entity_poly.pdbx_strand_id
1 'polypeptide(L)' 'MTLSKSVEDSLKEAESNLRNALAFAARQERPMVCGVISELISKIDTIIKMDEVLDKLENRNHGDSGSFGHFTFGDD' A
#
# COMPACT_ATOMS: atom_id res chain seq x y z
N MET A 1 0.35 -8.92 -12.52
CA MET A 1 -0.06 -7.92 -13.54
C MET A 1 -0.39 -6.66 -12.77
N THR A 2 0.48 -5.66 -12.87
CA THR A 2 0.44 -4.41 -12.08
C THR A 2 -0.83 -3.58 -12.33
N LEU A 3 -1.24 -2.78 -11.34
CA LEU A 3 -2.23 -1.73 -11.47
C LEU A 3 -1.93 -0.85 -12.69
N SER A 4 -2.95 -0.53 -13.48
CA SER A 4 -2.80 0.49 -14.53
C SER A 4 -2.42 1.82 -13.87
N LYS A 5 -1.46 2.53 -14.47
CA LYS A 5 -1.04 3.85 -14.00
C LYS A 5 -2.20 4.83 -13.81
N SER A 6 -3.20 4.76 -14.68
CA SER A 6 -4.43 5.56 -14.55
C SER A 6 -5.21 5.26 -13.27
N VAL A 7 -5.21 4.00 -12.83
CA VAL A 7 -5.90 3.57 -11.60
C VAL A 7 -5.06 3.94 -10.39
N GLU A 8 -3.73 3.73 -10.42
CA GLU A 8 -2.82 4.14 -9.36
C GLU A 8 -2.88 5.65 -9.09
N ASP A 9 -2.82 6.46 -10.15
CA ASP A 9 -2.90 7.92 -10.04
C ASP A 9 -4.26 8.37 -9.49
N SER A 10 -5.35 7.75 -9.94
CA SER A 10 -6.71 8.02 -9.42
C SER A 10 -6.83 7.63 -7.93
N LEU A 11 -6.22 6.54 -7.51
CA LEU A 11 -6.21 6.10 -6.11
C LEU A 11 -5.41 7.07 -5.23
N LYS A 12 -4.26 7.56 -5.69
CA LYS A 12 -3.48 8.59 -4.98
C LYS A 12 -4.23 9.92 -4.88
N GLU A 13 -4.95 10.31 -5.92
CA GLU A 13 -5.81 11.50 -5.87
C GLU A 13 -6.96 11.32 -4.86
N ALA A 14 -7.62 10.15 -4.86
CA ALA A 14 -8.65 9.81 -3.88
C ALA A 14 -8.10 9.84 -2.45
N GLU A 15 -6.90 9.31 -2.22
CA GLU A 15 -6.21 9.37 -0.93
C GLU A 15 -5.99 10.81 -0.46
N SER A 16 -5.50 11.69 -1.36
CA SER A 16 -5.30 13.11 -1.07
C SER A 16 -6.62 13.79 -0.68
N ASN A 17 -7.70 13.51 -1.42
CA ASN A 17 -9.03 14.02 -1.10
C ASN A 17 -9.57 13.52 0.24
N LEU A 18 -9.33 12.24 0.56
CA LEU A 18 -9.72 11.67 1.86
C LEU A 18 -8.91 12.26 3.01
N ARG A 19 -7.60 12.55 2.83
CA ARG A 19 -6.78 13.24 3.83
C ARG A 19 -7.29 14.66 4.09
N ASN A 20 -7.71 15.37 3.05
CA ASN A 20 -8.37 16.68 3.18
C ASN A 20 -9.70 16.54 3.94
N ALA A 21 -10.53 15.57 3.56
CA ALA A 21 -11.79 15.29 4.25
C ALA A 21 -11.58 14.95 5.74
N LEU A 22 -10.54 14.18 6.07
CA LEU A 22 -10.16 13.87 7.44
C LEU A 22 -9.80 15.13 8.23
N ALA A 23 -9.07 16.07 7.61
CA ALA A 23 -8.73 17.34 8.26
C ALA A 23 -9.98 18.15 8.60
N PHE A 24 -11.00 18.17 7.72
CA PHE A 24 -12.26 18.84 7.99
C PHE A 24 -13.09 18.09 9.06
N ALA A 25 -13.20 16.77 8.94
CA ALA A 25 -13.93 15.91 9.87
C ALA A 25 -13.36 15.99 11.30
N ALA A 26 -12.03 16.06 11.45
CA ALA A 26 -11.36 16.15 12.74
C ALA A 26 -11.75 17.37 13.58
N ARG A 27 -12.31 18.42 12.95
CA ARG A 27 -12.70 19.67 13.63
C ARG A 27 -14.19 19.75 13.96
N GLN A 28 -15.03 19.09 13.17
CA GLN A 28 -16.48 19.34 13.15
C GLN A 28 -17.32 18.10 13.45
N GLU A 29 -16.76 16.90 13.31
CA GLU A 29 -17.53 15.65 13.30
C GLU A 29 -17.26 14.73 14.50
N ARG A 30 -18.10 13.71 14.65
CA ARG A 30 -17.92 12.66 15.66
C ARG A 30 -16.63 11.87 15.40
N PRO A 31 -15.91 11.41 16.45
CA PRO A 31 -14.67 10.63 16.30
C PRO A 31 -14.82 9.38 15.42
N MET A 32 -16.01 8.76 15.41
CA MET A 32 -16.31 7.62 14.55
C MET A 32 -16.09 7.94 13.06
N VAL A 33 -16.49 9.12 12.60
CA VAL A 33 -16.33 9.55 11.20
C VAL A 33 -14.85 9.65 10.82
N CYS A 34 -14.02 10.21 11.71
CA CYS A 34 -12.57 10.29 11.51
C CYS A 34 -11.93 8.89 11.42
N GLY A 35 -12.41 7.95 12.24
CA GLY A 35 -11.96 6.56 12.21
C GLY A 35 -12.24 5.89 10.87
N VAL A 36 -13.46 6.02 10.36
CA VAL A 36 -13.86 5.44 9.06
C VAL A 36 -13.07 6.04 7.90
N ILE A 37 -12.87 7.36 7.88
CA ILE A 37 -12.06 8.01 6.83
C ILE A 37 -10.60 7.51 6.88
N SER A 38 -10.05 7.33 8.08
CA SER A 38 -8.69 6.80 8.25
C SER A 38 -8.57 5.35 7.78
N GLU A 39 -9.60 4.53 8.03
CA GLU A 39 -9.65 3.16 7.54
C GLU A 39 -9.69 3.10 6.00
N LEU A 40 -10.46 4.00 5.36
CA LEU A 40 -10.49 4.09 3.89
C LEU A 40 -9.13 4.47 3.31
N ILE A 41 -8.44 5.45 3.90
CA ILE A 41 -7.07 5.84 3.51
C ILE A 41 -6.14 4.63 3.61
N SER A 42 -6.19 3.90 4.73
CA SER A 42 -5.35 2.71 4.93
C SER A 42 -5.61 1.62 3.90
N LYS A 43 -6.88 1.40 3.52
CA LYS A 43 -7.25 0.40 2.49
C LYS A 43 -6.70 0.76 1.12
N ILE A 44 -6.74 2.04 0.75
CA ILE A 44 -6.17 2.52 -0.52
C ILE A 44 -4.66 2.27 -0.56
N ASP A 45 -3.95 2.63 0.51
CA ASP A 45 -2.50 2.40 0.62
C ASP A 45 -2.15 0.91 0.58
N THR A 46 -2.95 0.05 1.22
CA THR A 46 -2.79 -1.41 1.13
C THR A 46 -2.94 -1.92 -0.31
N ILE A 47 -3.91 -1.41 -1.08
CA ILE A 47 -4.11 -1.83 -2.48
C ILE A 47 -2.87 -1.51 -3.33
N ILE A 48 -2.33 -0.29 -3.20
CA ILE A 48 -1.14 0.15 -3.93
C ILE A 48 0.08 -0.71 -3.56
N LYS A 49 0.31 -0.94 -2.27
CA LYS A 49 1.44 -1.75 -1.79
C LYS A 49 1.31 -3.23 -2.13
N MET A 50 0.10 -3.77 -2.11
CA MET A 50 -0.14 -5.18 -2.41
C MET A 50 0.19 -5.48 -3.87
N ASP A 51 -0.04 -4.53 -4.78
CA ASP A 51 0.38 -4.62 -6.17
C ASP A 51 1.91 -4.72 -6.29
N GLU A 52 2.66 -3.84 -5.63
CA GLU A 52 4.13 -3.90 -5.63
C GLU A 52 4.68 -5.21 -5.05
N VAL A 53 4.01 -5.75 -4.02
CA VAL A 53 4.39 -7.03 -3.40
C VAL A 53 4.09 -8.19 -4.35
N LEU A 54 2.90 -8.21 -4.96
CA LEU A 54 2.52 -9.25 -5.91
C LEU A 54 3.41 -9.23 -7.14
N ASP A 55 3.77 -8.06 -7.67
CA ASP A 55 4.72 -7.94 -8.77
C ASP A 55 6.10 -8.50 -8.39
N LYS A 56 6.60 -8.23 -7.17
CA LYS A 56 7.87 -8.82 -6.69
C LYS A 56 7.79 -10.34 -6.52
N LEU A 57 6.61 -10.88 -6.18
CA LEU A 57 6.37 -12.31 -6.07
C LEU A 57 6.25 -12.99 -7.44
N GLU A 58 5.53 -12.38 -8.39
CA GLU A 58 5.36 -12.88 -9.76
C GLU A 58 6.68 -12.85 -10.54
N ASN A 59 7.51 -11.82 -10.34
CA ASN A 59 8.81 -11.70 -11.01
C ASN A 59 9.93 -12.54 -10.36
N ARG A 60 9.62 -13.32 -9.31
CA ARG A 60 10.55 -14.26 -8.70
C ARG A 60 10.66 -15.51 -9.58
N ASN A 61 11.55 -15.45 -10.58
CA ASN A 61 11.88 -16.61 -11.40
C ASN A 61 12.46 -17.77 -10.56
N HIS A 62 12.15 -19.01 -10.95
CA HIS A 62 12.77 -20.22 -10.38
C HIS A 62 14.29 -20.16 -10.66
N GLY A 63 15.09 -19.85 -9.64
CA GLY A 63 16.54 -19.64 -9.76
C GLY A 63 17.03 -18.24 -9.42
N ASP A 64 16.14 -17.30 -9.08
CA ASP A 64 16.55 -15.97 -8.63
C ASP A 64 17.13 -16.04 -7.20
N SER A 65 18.46 -15.90 -7.11
CA SER A 65 19.22 -15.79 -5.86
C SER A 65 19.11 -14.38 -5.29
N GLY A 66 17.87 -13.91 -5.15
CA GLY A 66 17.54 -12.70 -4.41
C GLY A 66 17.66 -12.99 -2.92
N SER A 67 18.69 -12.39 -2.29
CA SER A 67 19.05 -12.47 -0.88
C SER A 67 17.87 -12.12 0.06
N PHE A 68 17.02 -13.11 0.35
CA PHE A 68 16.33 -13.19 1.63
C PHE A 68 17.33 -13.73 2.66
N GLY A 69 18.29 -12.89 3.01
CA GLY A 69 19.33 -13.25 3.96
C GLY A 69 20.32 -14.27 3.40
N HIS A 70 21.53 -13.80 3.12
CA HIS A 70 22.74 -14.60 3.28
C HIS A 70 22.84 -15.03 4.77
N PHE A 71 21.98 -15.96 5.20
CA PHE A 71 22.07 -16.72 6.45
C PHE A 71 22.22 -18.21 6.11
N THR A 72 22.97 -18.52 5.05
CA THR A 72 23.63 -19.81 4.97
C THR A 72 24.89 -19.67 5.82
N PHE A 73 24.82 -20.21 7.04
CA PHE A 73 26.00 -20.52 7.85
C PHE A 73 27.02 -21.19 6.93
N GLY A 74 28.09 -20.46 6.61
CA GLY A 74 29.27 -21.03 5.98
C GLY A 74 29.91 -21.96 7.00
N ASP A 75 29.72 -23.26 6.73
CA ASP A 75 30.75 -24.30 6.74
C ASP A 75 32.09 -23.89 7.36
N ASP A 76 32.41 -24.52 8.49
CA ASP A 76 33.77 -24.75 9.01
C ASP A 76 34.05 -26.25 8.84
#